data_AF-A0A526UTB4-F1
#
_entry.id   AF-A0A526UTB4-F1
#
_cell.length_a   1.000
_cell.length_b   1.000
_cell.length_c   1.000
_cell.angle_alpha   90.00
_cell.angle_beta   90.00
_cell.angle_gamma   90.00
#
_symmetry.space_group_name_H-M   'P 1'
#
loop_
_entity.id
_entity.type
_entity.pdbx_description
1 polymer ?
#
loop_
_entity_poly.entity_id
_entity_poly.type
_entity_poly.pdbx_seq_one_letter_code
_entity_poly.pdbx_strand_id
1 'polypeptide(L)'
;MRDGAASRLEKGASVRLDKVSFSYGEVPLVFDVEFATAKITAIMGPSGSGKSTLLNLVAGFETPQSGRVLIGGADVSAEPASARPVSMVFQENNLFAHLSVEQNVGLGRSPSLGLT
;
A
#
# COMPACT_ATOMS: atom_id res chain seq x y z
N MET A 1 21.55 18.79 -8.58
CA MET A 1 20.55 18.06 -9.41
C MET A 1 19.85 17.01 -8.54
N ARG A 2 18.87 17.43 -7.74
CA ARG A 2 17.95 16.56 -6.99
C ARG A 2 16.63 17.32 -6.80
N ASP A 3 15.93 17.57 -7.90
CA ASP A 3 14.58 18.14 -7.90
C ASP A 3 13.82 17.49 -9.05
N GLY A 4 12.82 16.67 -8.74
CA GLY A 4 12.02 16.02 -9.79
C GLY A 4 11.01 14.96 -9.31
N ALA A 5 11.19 14.38 -8.11
CA ALA A 5 10.27 13.36 -7.61
C ALA A 5 9.07 13.95 -6.84
N ALA A 6 9.25 15.08 -6.14
CA ALA A 6 8.26 15.62 -5.21
C ALA A 6 7.03 16.27 -5.90
N SER A 7 7.14 16.77 -7.14
CA SER A 7 6.05 17.51 -7.79
C SER A 7 4.94 16.63 -8.39
N ARG A 8 5.09 15.29 -8.38
CA ARG A 8 4.10 14.36 -8.98
C ARG A 8 3.00 13.91 -8.02
N LEU A 9 3.17 14.05 -6.71
CA LEU A 9 2.23 13.53 -5.70
C LEU A 9 1.12 14.53 -5.30
N GLU A 10 1.22 15.80 -5.72
CA GLU A 10 0.30 16.89 -5.38
C GLU A 10 -1.16 16.69 -5.89
N LYS A 11 -1.43 15.70 -6.76
CA LYS A 11 -2.78 15.38 -7.29
C LYS A 11 -3.25 13.95 -7.00
N GLY A 12 -2.58 13.23 -6.10
CA GLY A 12 -2.81 11.80 -5.87
C GLY A 12 -2.25 10.93 -7.01
N ALA A 13 -2.04 9.65 -6.73
CA ALA A 13 -1.47 8.69 -7.67
C ALA A 13 -2.50 7.60 -8.02
N SER A 14 -2.53 7.17 -9.28
CA SER A 14 -3.23 5.93 -9.64
C SER A 14 -2.45 4.72 -9.11
N VAL A 15 -3.14 3.61 -8.88
CA VAL A 15 -2.53 2.34 -8.48
C VAL A 15 -2.93 1.28 -9.48
N ARG A 16 -1.98 0.54 -10.04
CA ARG A 16 -2.25 -0.53 -11.00
C ARG A 16 -1.49 -1.79 -10.62
N LEU A 17 -2.19 -2.91 -10.60
CA LEU A 17 -1.60 -4.24 -10.62
C LEU A 17 -1.68 -4.72 -12.06
N ASP A 18 -0.55 -4.81 -12.75
CA ASP A 18 -0.44 -5.22 -14.15
C ASP A 18 -0.04 -6.70 -14.20
N LYS A 19 -1.06 -7.56 -14.36
CA LYS A 19 -0.92 -9.03 -14.43
C LYS A 19 -0.09 -9.61 -13.28
N VAL A 20 -0.32 -9.11 -12.07
CA VAL A 20 0.38 -9.55 -10.86
C VAL A 20 -0.06 -10.97 -10.50
N SER A 21 0.90 -11.88 -10.38
CA SER A 21 0.68 -13.24 -9.88
C SER A 21 1.24 -13.38 -8.47
N PHE A 22 0.49 -14.05 -7.59
CA PHE A 22 0.93 -14.35 -6.22
C PHE A 22 0.23 -15.62 -5.70
N SER A 23 0.89 -16.38 -4.83
CA SER A 23 0.27 -17.50 -4.12
C SER A 23 0.88 -17.72 -2.73
N TYR A 24 0.04 -18.07 -1.73
CA TYR A 24 0.49 -18.59 -0.43
C TYR A 24 0.70 -20.13 -0.45
N GLY A 25 0.63 -20.74 -1.63
CA GLY A 25 0.60 -22.19 -1.83
C GLY A 25 0.31 -22.51 -3.30
N GLU A 26 -0.50 -23.53 -3.56
CA GLU A 26 -0.74 -24.01 -4.93
C GLU A 26 -1.79 -23.21 -5.71
N VAL A 27 -2.66 -22.44 -5.04
CA VAL A 27 -3.71 -21.67 -5.72
C VAL A 27 -3.16 -20.29 -6.10
N PRO A 28 -2.94 -20.01 -7.40
CA PRO A 28 -2.49 -18.70 -7.85
C PRO A 28 -3.63 -17.68 -7.81
N LEU A 29 -3.33 -16.50 -7.30
CA LEU A 29 -4.13 -15.30 -7.43
C LEU A 29 -3.51 -14.44 -8.53
N VAL A 30 -4.34 -13.99 -9.46
CA VAL A 30 -3.95 -13.09 -10.54
C VAL A 30 -4.74 -11.80 -10.44
N PHE A 31 -4.04 -10.67 -10.41
CA PHE A 31 -4.63 -9.34 -10.34
C PHE A 31 -4.22 -8.52 -11.56
N ASP A 32 -5.21 -8.10 -12.34
CA ASP A 32 -5.07 -7.16 -13.45
C ASP A 32 -6.13 -6.07 -13.28
N VAL A 33 -5.77 -5.00 -12.57
CA VAL A 33 -6.72 -3.97 -12.12
C VAL A 33 -6.03 -2.62 -11.97
N GLU A 34 -6.78 -1.56 -12.24
CA GLU A 34 -6.37 -0.18 -12.07
C GLU A 34 -7.36 0.59 -11.18
N PHE A 35 -6.82 1.30 -10.19
CA PHE A 35 -7.50 2.23 -9.31
C PHE A 35 -7.14 3.66 -9.72
N ALA A 36 -8.16 4.44 -10.07
CA ALA A 36 -7.98 5.82 -10.51
C ALA A 36 -7.51 6.72 -9.35
N THR A 37 -6.69 7.71 -9.68
CA THR A 37 -6.29 8.75 -8.73
C THR A 37 -7.49 9.51 -8.16
N ALA A 38 -7.38 9.97 -6.91
CA ALA A 38 -8.38 10.79 -6.22
C ALA A 38 -9.80 10.18 -6.21
N LYS A 39 -9.89 8.84 -6.12
CA LYS A 39 -11.15 8.10 -5.99
C LYS A 39 -11.15 7.26 -4.72
N ILE A 40 -12.31 7.19 -4.08
CA ILE A 40 -12.59 6.20 -3.05
C ILE A 40 -13.06 4.94 -3.78
N THR A 41 -12.38 3.82 -3.55
CA THR A 41 -12.74 2.53 -4.15
C THR A 41 -13.00 1.51 -3.05
N ALA A 42 -14.11 0.78 -3.17
CA ALA A 42 -14.42 -0.36 -2.33
C ALA A 42 -14.10 -1.66 -3.07
N ILE A 43 -13.37 -2.57 -2.40
CA ILE A 43 -13.07 -3.91 -2.92
C ILE A 43 -13.98 -4.91 -2.19
N MET A 44 -14.83 -5.60 -2.94
CA MET A 44 -15.81 -6.54 -2.39
C MET A 44 -15.60 -7.96 -2.93
N GLY A 45 -15.94 -8.95 -2.13
CA GLY A 45 -15.89 -10.36 -2.51
C GLY A 45 -15.95 -11.30 -1.30
N PRO A 46 -16.22 -12.61 -1.51
CA PRO A 46 -16.30 -13.61 -0.45
C PRO A 46 -15.03 -13.69 0.41
N SER A 47 -15.10 -14.28 1.61
CA SER A 47 -13.90 -14.60 2.37
C SER A 47 -12.94 -15.47 1.53
N GLY A 48 -11.64 -15.21 1.62
CA GLY A 48 -10.64 -15.92 0.81
C GLY A 48 -10.48 -15.46 -0.64
N SER A 49 -11.26 -14.47 -1.12
CA SER A 49 -11.16 -13.97 -2.51
C SER A 49 -9.90 -13.15 -2.84
N GLY A 50 -8.90 -13.10 -1.94
CA GLY A 50 -7.64 -12.38 -2.16
C GLY A 50 -7.65 -10.87 -1.89
N LYS A 51 -8.68 -10.31 -1.23
CA LYS A 51 -8.77 -8.86 -0.94
C LYS A 51 -7.59 -8.35 -0.11
N SER A 52 -7.30 -9.01 1.01
CA SER A 52 -6.18 -8.65 1.87
C SER A 52 -4.84 -8.85 1.15
N THR A 53 -4.73 -9.90 0.33
CA THR A 53 -3.56 -10.14 -0.53
C THR A 53 -3.33 -9.00 -1.51
N LEU A 54 -4.39 -8.51 -2.19
CA LEU A 54 -4.31 -7.37 -3.10
C LEU A 54 -3.80 -6.12 -2.36
N LEU A 55 -4.38 -5.82 -1.18
CA LEU A 55 -3.94 -4.67 -0.38
C LEU A 55 -2.49 -4.81 0.10
N ASN A 56 -2.09 -6.01 0.52
CA ASN A 56 -0.72 -6.30 0.96
C ASN A 56 0.29 -6.20 -0.19
N LEU A 57 -0.08 -6.64 -1.40
CA LEU A 57 0.74 -6.50 -2.61
C LEU A 57 0.92 -5.02 -3.00
N VAL A 58 -0.11 -4.18 -2.85
CA VAL A 58 0.00 -2.74 -3.08
C VAL A 58 0.88 -2.08 -2.01
N ALA A 59 0.65 -2.42 -0.74
CA ALA A 59 1.38 -1.86 0.39
C ALA A 59 2.83 -2.36 0.49
N GLY A 60 3.20 -3.45 -0.19
CA GLY A 60 4.56 -4.00 -0.18
C GLY A 60 4.85 -4.94 0.99
N PHE A 61 3.80 -5.48 1.63
CA PHE A 61 3.95 -6.58 2.60
C PHE A 61 4.08 -7.93 1.90
N GLU A 62 3.59 -8.04 0.66
CA GLU A 62 3.80 -9.21 -0.20
C GLU A 62 4.55 -8.82 -1.46
N THR A 63 5.37 -9.75 -1.95
CA THR A 63 6.13 -9.56 -3.20
C THR A 63 5.48 -10.36 -4.34
N PRO A 64 5.13 -9.73 -5.47
CA PRO A 64 4.66 -10.43 -6.66
C PRO A 64 5.63 -11.54 -7.09
N GLN A 65 5.11 -12.71 -7.48
CA GLN A 65 5.91 -13.73 -8.16
C GLN A 65 6.19 -13.33 -9.61
N SER A 66 5.25 -12.61 -10.24
CA SER A 66 5.40 -12.01 -11.57
C SER A 66 4.42 -10.84 -11.73
N GLY A 67 4.55 -10.10 -12.82
CA GLY A 67 3.78 -8.88 -13.08
C GLY A 67 4.36 -7.65 -12.38
N ARG A 68 3.61 -6.54 -12.38
CA ARG A 68 4.08 -5.26 -11.84
C ARG A 68 3.03 -4.56 -10.98
N VAL A 69 3.47 -3.96 -9.88
CA VAL A 69 2.69 -2.99 -9.10
C VAL A 69 3.19 -1.60 -9.45
N LEU A 70 2.31 -0.77 -10.01
CA LEU A 70 2.60 0.59 -10.43
C LEU A 70 1.85 1.58 -9.52
N ILE A 71 2.55 2.58 -8.99
CA ILE A 71 1.95 3.69 -8.24
C ILE A 71 2.36 5.00 -8.91
N GLY A 72 1.40 5.77 -9.41
CA GLY A 72 1.66 6.99 -10.18
C GLY A 72 2.50 6.72 -11.45
N GLY A 73 2.44 5.50 -11.98
CA GLY A 73 3.23 5.02 -13.11
C GLY A 73 4.64 4.54 -12.77
N ALA A 74 5.11 4.69 -11.52
CA ALA A 74 6.39 4.13 -11.08
C ALA A 74 6.22 2.66 -10.67
N ASP A 75 7.13 1.79 -11.11
CA ASP A 75 7.15 0.38 -10.71
C ASP A 75 7.76 0.24 -9.31
N VAL A 76 6.92 -0.20 -8.36
CA VAL A 76 7.28 -0.38 -6.96
C VAL A 76 7.33 -1.86 -6.56
N SER A 77 7.29 -2.78 -7.53
CA SER A 77 7.12 -4.23 -7.28
C SER A 77 8.17 -4.82 -6.34
N ALA A 78 9.40 -4.33 -6.43
CA ALA A 78 10.54 -4.75 -5.61
C ALA A 78 10.79 -3.85 -4.38
N GLU A 79 10.01 -2.77 -4.22
CA GLU A 79 10.19 -1.85 -3.11
C GLU A 79 9.56 -2.41 -1.82
N PRO A 80 10.26 -2.31 -0.67
CA PRO A 80 9.67 -2.66 0.61
C PRO A 80 8.57 -1.68 1.00
N ALA A 81 7.66 -2.09 1.89
CA ALA A 81 6.54 -1.27 2.34
C ALA A 81 6.92 0.14 2.82
N SER A 82 8.06 0.28 3.50
CA SER A 82 8.56 1.57 4.01
C SER A 82 9.01 2.56 2.93
N ALA A 83 9.28 2.09 1.71
CA ALA A 83 9.69 2.93 0.59
C ALA A 83 8.50 3.34 -0.31
N ARG A 84 7.36 2.68 -0.17
CA ARG A 84 6.18 2.95 -1.00
C ARG A 84 5.40 4.15 -0.46
N PRO A 85 4.82 4.99 -1.35
CA PRO A 85 3.99 6.12 -0.95
C PRO A 85 2.57 5.66 -0.58
N VAL A 86 2.45 4.69 0.33
CA VAL A 86 1.19 4.06 0.74
C VAL A 86 1.08 4.11 2.26
N SER A 87 -0.10 4.50 2.75
CA SER A 87 -0.46 4.35 4.17
C SER A 87 -1.57 3.31 4.29
N MET A 88 -1.45 2.41 5.27
CA MET A 88 -2.41 1.33 5.48
C MET A 88 -2.90 1.34 6.92
N VAL A 89 -4.21 1.18 7.08
CA VAL A 89 -4.84 0.90 8.37
C VAL A 89 -5.19 -0.58 8.40
N PHE A 90 -4.69 -1.31 9.39
CA PHE A 90 -4.89 -2.74 9.53
C PHE A 90 -6.21 -3.06 10.24
N GLN A 91 -6.70 -4.29 10.04
CA GLN A 91 -7.90 -4.77 10.72
C GLN A 91 -7.68 -5.00 12.22
N GLU A 92 -6.46 -5.36 12.62
CA GLU A 92 -6.07 -5.55 14.02
C GLU A 92 -5.58 -4.24 14.65
N ASN A 93 -5.86 -4.05 15.94
CA ASN A 93 -5.49 -2.85 16.70
C ASN A 93 -3.96 -2.77 16.89
N ASN A 94 -3.27 -2.18 15.91
CA ASN A 94 -1.83 -1.87 15.98
C ASN A 94 -1.54 -0.61 16.81
N LEU A 95 -2.11 -0.55 18.02
CA LEU A 95 -1.88 0.55 18.94
C LEU A 95 -0.63 0.29 19.79
N PHE A 96 0.21 1.31 19.92
CA PHE A 96 1.28 1.33 20.90
C PHE A 96 0.65 1.59 22.27
N ALA A 97 0.41 0.51 23.01
CA ALA A 97 -0.32 0.56 24.29
C ALA A 97 0.32 1.45 25.36
N HIS A 98 1.61 1.76 25.22
CA HIS A 98 2.35 2.65 26.11
C HIS A 98 2.26 4.14 25.72
N LEU A 99 1.56 4.47 24.62
CA LEU A 99 1.38 5.82 24.12
C LEU A 99 -0.07 6.29 24.28
N SER A 100 -0.27 7.61 24.43
CA SER A 100 -1.60 8.21 24.39
C SER A 100 -2.24 8.07 22.99
N VAL A 101 -3.54 8.34 22.89
CA VAL A 101 -4.25 8.37 21.60
C VAL A 101 -3.61 9.39 20.65
N GLU A 102 -3.33 10.59 21.15
CA GLU A 102 -2.69 11.66 20.38
C GLU A 102 -1.30 11.24 19.88
N GLN A 103 -0.55 10.53 20.72
CA GLN A 103 0.76 9.99 20.35
C GLN A 103 0.67 8.91 19.27
N ASN A 104 -0.27 7.98 19.37
CA ASN A 104 -0.51 6.97 18.35
C ASN A 104 -0.87 7.61 16.99
N VAL A 105 -1.75 8.62 16.98
CA VAL A 105 -2.14 9.33 15.75
C VAL A 105 -0.97 10.16 15.20
N GLY A 106 -0.17 10.79 16.06
CA GLY A 106 0.96 11.62 15.66
C GLY A 106 2.06 10.87 14.90
N LEU A 107 2.27 9.59 15.22
CA LEU A 107 3.23 8.73 14.49
C LEU A 107 2.90 8.61 13.00
N GLY A 108 1.62 8.68 12.62
CA GLY A 108 1.19 8.67 11.23
C GLY A 108 1.54 9.94 10.45
N ARG A 109 1.88 11.05 11.13
CA ARG A 109 2.29 12.32 10.50
C ARG A 109 3.79 12.37 10.26
N SER A 110 4.57 11.94 11.23
CA SER A 110 6.00 11.68 11.04
C SER A 110 6.53 10.75 12.13
N PRO A 111 7.40 9.77 11.78
CA PRO A 111 8.01 8.86 12.75
C PRO A 111 8.92 9.56 13.78
N SER A 112 9.35 10.79 13.49
CA SER A 112 10.25 11.58 14.35
C SER A 112 9.54 12.64 15.17
N LEU A 113 8.19 12.68 15.18
CA LEU A 113 7.47 13.58 16.07
C LEU A 113 7.70 13.19 17.53
N GLY A 114 8.62 13.90 18.19
CA GLY A 114 8.62 14.03 19.64
C GLY A 114 7.42 14.89 20.03
N LEU A 115 6.33 14.26 20.45
CA LEU A 115 5.20 14.95 21.04
C LEU A 115 5.56 15.29 22.49
N THR A 116 6.18 16.45 22.66
CA THR A 116 6.40 17.12 23.95
C THR A 116 5.10 17.71 24.47
#